data_AF-A0A1W9Q2M0-F1
#
_entry.id   AF-A0A1W9Q2M0-F1
#
_cell.length_a   1.000
_cell.length_b   1.000
_cell.length_c   1.000
_cell.angle_alpha   90.00
_cell.angle_beta   90.00
_cell.angle_gamma   90.00
#
_symmetry.space_group_name_H-M   'P 1'
#
loop_
_entity.id
_entity.type
_entity.pdbx_description
1 polymer ?
#
loop_
_entity_poly.entity_id
_entity_poly.type
_entity_poly.pdbx_seq_one_letter_code
_entity_poly.pdbx_strand_id
1 'polypeptide(L)'
;MIKEGIRILGVVSKFSVRNPLHELQAAKWAGDAFSHVAMGHRVSGTLNFPRRIATTYLNAALYRIHKNFSDALVQILKEKGLNGPRYLLKPDGGTMDLDKSIQWPARTAQSGPAASVMGALALDGCKGETLVLDVGGTTTDMAVVMDGTPLLKPLGIRLGPYRTLIRSLLTHSMGIGGDSEVRMDPKGNLRIGPIRKGKPVALGGPAPTPTDAMIALDLLTVGHRNAAAAAMERLGAPAGWDAATTAERTLQTMAEAIAASAKAFIYNINSRPVYTIHEVLADRRIKPGSVLVIGGPAPQIAGYMEKALGLPSRFPRHYGVANAVGAAVARVTSEITLQADTQRGSVVIPEADVEQAIDQDFDMEQAIALGRTALCRQAAEIGAHENGLQICITEKQMFAMIRGYARTGRNIRLRMGIMPGLIPGWEIGG
;
A
#
# COMPACT_ATOMS: atom_id res chain seq x y z
N MET A 1 2.30 31.99 -14.66
CA MET A 1 1.69 30.65 -14.78
C MET A 1 1.22 30.32 -16.19
N ILE A 2 0.06 30.79 -16.67
CA ILE A 2 -0.47 30.37 -17.99
C ILE A 2 0.45 30.83 -19.13
N LYS A 3 0.94 32.07 -19.07
CA LYS A 3 1.94 32.60 -20.02
C LYS A 3 3.26 31.80 -20.01
N GLU A 4 3.55 31.09 -18.93
CA GLU A 4 4.73 30.22 -18.77
C GLU A 4 4.41 28.75 -19.12
N GLY A 5 3.23 28.47 -19.68
CA GLY A 5 2.82 27.12 -20.07
C GLY A 5 2.28 26.25 -18.94
N ILE A 6 2.13 26.77 -17.71
CA ILE A 6 1.55 26.03 -16.58
C ILE A 6 0.03 25.95 -16.76
N ARG A 7 -0.48 24.72 -16.77
CA ARG A 7 -1.91 24.40 -17.03
C ARG A 7 -2.58 23.60 -15.92
N ILE A 8 -1.84 23.22 -14.87
CA ILE A 8 -2.35 22.48 -13.72
C ILE A 8 -1.95 23.27 -12.48
N LEU A 9 -2.87 23.38 -11.53
CA LEU A 9 -2.67 24.15 -10.30
C LEU A 9 -2.86 23.23 -9.08
N GLY A 10 -2.00 23.40 -8.07
CA GLY A 10 -2.21 22.85 -6.73
C GLY A 10 -2.44 23.99 -5.75
N VAL A 11 -3.55 23.96 -5.00
CA VAL A 11 -3.90 25.01 -4.04
C VAL A 11 -3.94 24.42 -2.64
N VAL A 12 -3.10 24.94 -1.75
CA VAL A 12 -3.07 24.51 -0.34
C VAL A 12 -2.93 25.72 0.57
N SER A 13 -3.89 25.91 1.48
CA SER A 13 -3.82 26.96 2.51
C SER A 13 -3.65 26.37 3.92
N LYS A 14 -3.17 27.19 4.85
CA LYS A 14 -2.98 26.77 6.25
C LYS A 14 -4.35 26.52 6.88
N PHE A 15 -4.49 25.44 7.64
CA PHE A 15 -5.74 25.03 8.30
C PHE A 15 -6.94 24.77 7.37
N SER A 16 -6.71 24.56 6.07
CA SER A 16 -7.79 24.35 5.10
C SER A 16 -8.71 23.15 5.39
N VAL A 17 -8.19 22.15 6.11
CA VAL A 17 -8.97 21.01 6.63
C VAL A 17 -10.02 21.40 7.71
N ARG A 18 -10.01 22.65 8.18
CA ARG A 18 -10.99 23.20 9.13
C ARG A 18 -11.84 24.32 8.55
N ASN A 19 -11.36 24.93 7.49
CA ASN A 19 -11.98 26.02 6.76
C ASN A 19 -11.37 26.06 5.34
N PRO A 20 -12.03 25.41 4.36
CA PRO A 20 -11.51 25.31 3.00
C PRO A 20 -11.77 26.57 2.15
N LEU A 21 -12.42 27.61 2.69
CA LEU A 21 -12.90 28.77 1.92
C LEU A 21 -11.83 29.41 1.03
N HIS A 22 -10.60 29.59 1.52
CA HIS A 22 -9.52 30.17 0.71
C HIS A 22 -9.11 29.28 -0.47
N GLU A 23 -9.12 27.95 -0.31
CA GLU A 23 -8.80 27.04 -1.41
C GLU A 23 -9.93 26.99 -2.44
N LEU A 24 -11.19 26.94 -1.97
CA LEU A 24 -12.38 26.96 -2.82
C LEU A 24 -12.46 28.26 -3.63
N GLN A 25 -12.19 29.40 -3.00
CA GLN A 25 -12.20 30.70 -3.66
C GLN A 25 -11.10 30.81 -4.73
N ALA A 26 -9.90 30.31 -4.44
CA ALA A 26 -8.80 30.27 -5.40
C ALA A 26 -9.10 29.33 -6.58
N ALA A 27 -9.72 28.17 -6.33
CA ALA A 27 -10.18 27.26 -7.39
C ALA A 27 -11.26 27.91 -8.27
N LYS A 28 -12.21 28.64 -7.66
CA LYS A 28 -13.23 29.41 -8.40
C LYS A 28 -12.61 30.50 -9.28
N TRP A 29 -11.60 31.22 -8.77
CA TRP A 29 -10.88 32.23 -9.55
C TRP A 29 -10.02 31.64 -10.67
N ALA A 30 -9.49 30.43 -10.48
CA ALA A 30 -8.74 29.73 -11.52
C ALA A 30 -9.64 29.41 -12.74
N GLY A 31 -10.91 29.09 -12.51
CA GLY A 31 -11.91 28.82 -13.55
C GLY A 31 -11.41 27.81 -14.59
N ASP A 32 -11.80 28.01 -15.85
CA ASP A 32 -11.39 27.15 -16.98
C ASP A 32 -9.97 27.45 -17.51
N ALA A 33 -9.27 28.39 -16.89
CA ALA A 33 -7.93 28.80 -17.32
C ALA A 33 -6.88 27.70 -17.05
N PHE A 34 -7.18 26.79 -16.12
CA PHE A 34 -6.39 25.61 -15.78
C PHE A 34 -7.18 24.34 -16.09
N SER A 35 -6.50 23.32 -16.64
CA SER A 35 -7.12 22.03 -16.97
C SER A 35 -7.47 21.20 -15.74
N HIS A 36 -6.83 21.48 -14.59
CA HIS A 36 -7.10 20.82 -13.32
C HIS A 36 -6.60 21.66 -12.14
N VAL A 37 -7.36 21.65 -11.05
CA VAL A 37 -7.01 22.29 -9.78
C VAL A 37 -7.07 21.25 -8.67
N ALA A 38 -5.91 20.81 -8.18
CA ALA A 38 -5.82 19.92 -7.03
C ALA A 38 -5.94 20.75 -5.75
N MET A 39 -6.94 20.47 -4.92
CA MET A 39 -7.18 21.19 -3.67
C MET A 39 -6.71 20.37 -2.47
N GLY A 40 -5.94 21.01 -1.60
CA GLY A 40 -5.27 20.35 -0.49
C GLY A 40 -6.21 19.88 0.62
N HIS A 41 -7.27 20.62 0.94
CA HIS A 41 -8.18 20.28 2.04
C HIS A 41 -8.81 18.89 1.87
N ARG A 42 -9.06 18.47 0.63
CA ARG A 42 -9.64 17.16 0.29
C ARG A 42 -8.66 15.99 0.40
N VAL A 43 -7.35 16.25 0.51
CA VAL A 43 -6.32 15.19 0.56
C VAL A 43 -6.50 14.30 1.78
N SER A 44 -6.72 14.93 2.94
CA SER A 44 -6.89 14.31 4.26
C SER A 44 -7.32 15.39 5.25
N GLY A 45 -8.17 15.04 6.22
CA GLY A 45 -8.55 15.91 7.34
C GLY A 45 -7.43 16.14 8.38
N THR A 46 -6.23 15.60 8.17
CA THR A 46 -5.08 15.79 9.05
C THR A 46 -4.47 17.19 8.87
N LEU A 47 -4.12 17.84 10.00
CA LEU A 47 -3.57 19.21 10.00
C LEU A 47 -2.24 19.38 9.26
N ASN A 48 -1.42 18.33 9.15
CA ASN A 48 -0.01 18.38 8.74
C ASN A 48 0.22 19.10 7.39
N PHE A 49 0.51 20.40 7.49
CA PHE A 49 0.56 21.30 6.34
C PHE A 49 1.67 20.96 5.35
N PRO A 50 2.93 20.70 5.76
CA PRO A 50 3.98 20.30 4.81
C PRO A 50 3.64 19.02 4.02
N ARG A 51 3.08 18.00 4.68
CA ARG A 51 2.70 16.75 3.99
C ARG A 51 1.51 16.96 3.05
N ARG A 52 0.55 17.81 3.42
CA ARG A 52 -0.58 18.17 2.56
C ARG A 52 -0.13 18.91 1.31
N ILE A 53 0.82 19.85 1.43
CA ILE A 53 1.47 20.49 0.28
C ILE A 53 2.09 19.43 -0.64
N ALA A 54 2.91 18.54 -0.07
CA ALA A 54 3.58 17.50 -0.84
C ALA A 54 2.60 16.58 -1.57
N THR A 55 1.53 16.13 -0.92
CA THR A 55 0.52 15.28 -1.57
C THR A 55 -0.29 16.02 -2.64
N THR A 56 -0.66 17.28 -2.39
CA THR A 56 -1.40 18.09 -3.39
C THR A 56 -0.54 18.36 -4.61
N TYR A 57 0.74 18.67 -4.39
CA TYR A 57 1.72 18.82 -5.45
C TYR A 57 1.81 17.56 -6.30
N LEU A 58 1.93 16.37 -5.70
CA LEU A 58 1.99 15.11 -6.45
C LEU A 58 0.70 14.83 -7.22
N ASN A 59 -0.47 15.12 -6.64
CA ASN A 59 -1.75 14.99 -7.36
C ASN A 59 -1.81 15.90 -8.59
N ALA A 60 -1.40 17.17 -8.45
CA ALA A 60 -1.33 18.10 -9.57
C ALA A 60 -0.30 17.66 -10.62
N ALA A 61 0.92 17.31 -10.20
CA ALA A 61 2.02 16.97 -11.11
C ALA A 61 1.74 15.71 -11.93
N LEU A 62 1.06 14.72 -11.35
CA LEU A 62 0.78 13.44 -12.00
C LEU A 62 -0.52 13.44 -12.81
N TYR A 63 -1.38 14.45 -12.66
CA TYR A 63 -2.72 14.49 -13.25
C TYR A 63 -2.76 14.14 -14.75
N ARG A 64 -1.91 14.78 -15.57
CA ARG A 64 -1.90 14.55 -17.03
C ARG A 64 -1.49 13.12 -17.40
N ILE A 65 -0.42 12.63 -16.77
CA ILE A 65 0.11 11.28 -17.04
C ILE A 65 -0.94 10.24 -16.66
N HIS A 66 -1.56 10.41 -15.50
CA HIS A 66 -2.58 9.50 -14.99
C HIS A 66 -3.87 9.55 -15.80
N LYS A 67 -4.31 10.74 -16.22
CA LYS A 67 -5.46 10.89 -17.11
C LYS A 67 -5.23 10.16 -18.43
N ASN A 68 -4.07 10.36 -19.07
CA ASN A 68 -3.75 9.68 -20.33
C ASN A 68 -3.70 8.15 -20.15
N PHE A 69 -3.15 7.67 -19.04
CA PHE A 69 -3.17 6.25 -18.68
C PHE A 69 -4.61 5.71 -18.54
N SER A 70 -5.45 6.44 -17.81
CA SER A 70 -6.87 6.10 -17.63
C SER A 70 -7.62 6.05 -18.96
N ASP A 71 -7.49 7.10 -19.78
CA ASP A 71 -8.15 7.20 -21.08
C ASP A 71 -7.71 6.05 -22.03
N ALA A 72 -6.42 5.75 -22.07
CA ALA A 72 -5.89 4.64 -22.88
C ALA A 72 -6.43 3.29 -22.43
N LEU A 73 -6.46 3.03 -21.11
CA LEU A 73 -7.02 1.80 -20.56
C LEU A 73 -8.52 1.70 -20.86
N VAL A 74 -9.25 2.80 -20.73
CA VAL A 74 -10.69 2.86 -21.03
C VAL A 74 -10.97 2.52 -22.48
N GLN A 75 -10.17 3.07 -23.40
CA GLN A 75 -10.27 2.82 -24.82
C GLN A 75 -9.98 1.35 -25.16
N ILE A 76 -8.91 0.77 -24.62
CA ILE A 76 -8.57 -0.66 -24.82
C ILE A 76 -9.70 -1.57 -24.33
N LEU A 77 -10.26 -1.31 -23.15
CA LEU A 77 -11.37 -2.11 -22.61
C LEU A 77 -12.61 -2.03 -23.51
N LYS A 78 -12.92 -0.84 -24.03
CA LYS A 78 -14.02 -0.63 -24.98
C LYS A 78 -13.82 -1.37 -26.29
N GLU A 79 -12.61 -1.31 -26.87
CA GLU A 79 -12.25 -2.04 -28.09
C GLU A 79 -12.34 -3.56 -27.91
N LYS A 80 -12.06 -4.05 -26.70
CA LYS A 80 -12.21 -5.47 -26.32
C LYS A 80 -13.64 -5.87 -25.94
N GLY A 81 -14.60 -4.94 -25.94
CA GLY A 81 -15.98 -5.20 -25.53
C GLY A 81 -16.16 -5.47 -24.03
N LEU A 82 -15.21 -5.06 -23.19
CA LEU A 82 -15.22 -5.26 -21.75
C LEU A 82 -15.87 -4.05 -21.05
N ASN A 83 -17.14 -4.20 -20.66
CA ASN A 83 -17.96 -3.13 -20.09
C ASN A 83 -18.16 -3.21 -18.57
N GLY A 84 -17.48 -4.14 -17.89
CA GLY A 84 -17.59 -4.31 -16.44
C GLY A 84 -17.03 -3.12 -15.64
N PRO A 85 -17.35 -3.04 -14.34
CA PRO A 85 -16.71 -2.11 -13.42
C PRO A 85 -15.19 -2.26 -13.44
N ARG A 86 -14.48 -1.13 -13.33
CA ARG A 86 -13.03 -1.05 -13.52
C ARG A 86 -12.39 -0.35 -12.32
N TYR A 87 -11.51 -1.05 -11.63
CA TYR A 87 -10.93 -0.58 -10.39
C TYR A 87 -9.40 -0.54 -10.45
N LEU A 88 -8.82 0.43 -9.76
CA LEU A 88 -7.40 0.47 -9.45
C LEU A 88 -7.19 0.11 -7.99
N LEU A 89 -6.21 -0.76 -7.74
CA LEU A 89 -5.76 -1.04 -6.39
C LEU A 89 -4.97 0.14 -5.83
N LYS A 90 -5.27 0.49 -4.59
CA LYS A 90 -4.63 1.54 -3.80
C LYS A 90 -3.58 0.95 -2.87
N PRO A 91 -2.57 1.76 -2.45
CA PRO A 91 -1.57 1.33 -1.49
C PRO A 91 -2.14 1.01 -0.10
N ASP A 92 -3.37 1.41 0.22
CA ASP A 92 -4.04 1.11 1.48
C ASP A 92 -4.72 -0.26 1.49
N GLY A 93 -4.57 -1.06 0.42
CA GLY A 93 -5.14 -2.40 0.29
C GLY A 93 -6.59 -2.42 -0.21
N GLY A 94 -7.20 -1.26 -0.43
CA GLY A 94 -8.50 -1.19 -1.09
C GLY A 94 -8.42 -0.80 -2.56
N THR A 95 -9.58 -0.68 -3.18
CA THR A 95 -9.73 -0.27 -4.57
C THR A 95 -10.43 1.09 -4.70
N MET A 96 -10.34 1.70 -5.87
CA MET A 96 -11.18 2.82 -6.29
C MET A 96 -11.46 2.73 -7.79
N ASP A 97 -12.61 3.24 -8.21
CA ASP A 97 -12.97 3.30 -9.63
C ASP A 97 -11.91 4.05 -10.47
N LEU A 98 -11.64 3.52 -11.68
CA LEU A 98 -10.62 4.05 -12.59
C LEU A 98 -10.88 5.52 -12.97
N ASP A 99 -12.11 5.87 -13.34
CA ASP A 99 -12.44 7.21 -13.81
C ASP A 99 -12.35 8.22 -12.66
N LYS A 100 -12.69 7.78 -11.45
CA LYS A 100 -12.60 8.59 -10.23
C LYS A 100 -11.15 8.79 -9.75
N SER A 101 -10.25 7.88 -10.10
CA SER A 101 -8.83 7.95 -9.73
C SER A 101 -8.10 9.17 -10.32
N ILE A 102 -8.64 9.76 -11.39
CA ILE A 102 -8.06 10.93 -12.09
C ILE A 102 -7.89 12.15 -11.15
N GLN A 103 -8.77 12.29 -10.15
CA GLN A 103 -8.67 13.37 -9.16
C GLN A 103 -7.56 13.12 -8.13
N TRP A 104 -7.10 11.88 -8.00
CA TRP A 104 -6.22 11.42 -6.93
C TRP A 104 -5.07 10.54 -7.45
N PRO A 105 -4.31 10.97 -8.48
CA PRO A 105 -3.36 10.08 -9.14
C PRO A 105 -2.24 9.61 -8.21
N ALA A 106 -1.87 10.39 -7.19
CA ALA A 106 -0.86 9.97 -6.24
C ALA A 106 -1.34 8.83 -5.30
N ARG A 107 -2.66 8.58 -5.21
CA ARG A 107 -3.25 7.47 -4.42
C ARG A 107 -3.16 6.11 -5.12
N THR A 108 -2.46 5.99 -6.25
CA THR A 108 -2.17 4.70 -6.91
C THR A 108 -0.72 4.26 -6.74
N ALA A 109 0.12 5.11 -6.13
CA ALA A 109 1.52 4.80 -5.88
C ALA A 109 1.67 3.60 -4.92
N GLN A 110 2.67 2.74 -5.16
CA GLN A 110 2.96 1.56 -4.32
C GLN A 110 1.79 0.57 -4.15
N SER A 111 0.95 0.41 -5.17
CA SER A 111 -0.15 -0.57 -5.15
C SER A 111 0.34 -2.03 -5.18
N GLY A 112 1.51 -2.31 -5.77
CA GLY A 112 2.08 -3.66 -5.87
C GLY A 112 2.22 -4.38 -4.51
N PRO A 113 2.99 -3.83 -3.55
CA PRO A 113 3.11 -4.43 -2.21
C PRO A 113 1.77 -4.57 -1.49
N ALA A 114 0.81 -3.67 -1.74
CA ALA A 114 -0.54 -3.82 -1.20
C ALA A 114 -1.28 -5.00 -1.83
N ALA A 115 -1.10 -5.23 -3.13
CA ALA A 115 -1.66 -6.38 -3.85
C ALA A 115 -1.17 -7.70 -3.27
N SER A 116 0.11 -7.76 -2.91
CA SER A 116 0.73 -8.91 -2.25
C SER A 116 0.05 -9.24 -0.93
N VAL A 117 -0.21 -8.22 -0.09
CA VAL A 117 -0.91 -8.40 1.18
C VAL A 117 -2.35 -8.84 0.98
N MET A 118 -3.08 -8.22 0.05
CA MET A 118 -4.45 -8.62 -0.25
C MET A 118 -4.54 -10.03 -0.85
N GLY A 119 -3.55 -10.41 -1.66
CA GLY A 119 -3.42 -11.76 -2.21
C GLY A 119 -3.14 -12.81 -1.13
N ALA A 120 -2.24 -12.50 -0.21
CA ALA A 120 -1.99 -13.32 0.97
C ALA A 120 -3.25 -13.52 1.82
N LEU A 121 -4.01 -12.45 2.07
CA LEU A 121 -5.29 -12.53 2.76
C LEU A 121 -6.28 -13.43 2.01
N ALA A 122 -6.42 -13.25 0.70
CA ALA A 122 -7.37 -14.01 -0.11
C ALA A 122 -7.01 -15.51 -0.19
N LEU A 123 -5.73 -15.83 -0.30
CA LEU A 123 -5.29 -17.20 -0.57
C LEU A 123 -5.03 -18.03 0.69
N ASP A 124 -4.81 -17.39 1.84
CA ASP A 124 -4.41 -18.07 3.09
C ASP A 124 -5.22 -17.62 4.32
N GLY A 125 -5.84 -16.43 4.28
CA GLY A 125 -6.54 -15.85 5.42
C GLY A 125 -5.62 -15.29 6.51
N CYS A 126 -4.34 -15.68 6.54
CA CYS A 126 -3.32 -15.17 7.46
C CYS A 126 -3.79 -15.18 8.93
N LYS A 127 -4.18 -16.37 9.43
CA LYS A 127 -4.55 -16.56 10.84
C LYS A 127 -3.33 -16.33 11.76
N GLY A 128 -3.55 -15.74 12.94
CA GLY A 128 -2.49 -15.35 13.85
C GLY A 128 -1.65 -14.20 13.32
N GLU A 129 -0.50 -13.97 13.95
CA GLU A 129 0.49 -13.00 13.48
C GLU A 129 1.37 -13.65 12.40
N THR A 130 1.15 -13.26 11.14
CA THR A 130 1.84 -13.83 9.97
C THR A 130 2.74 -12.79 9.32
N LEU A 131 4.00 -13.17 9.08
CA LEU A 131 4.91 -12.43 8.21
C LEU A 131 4.68 -12.86 6.76
N VAL A 132 4.21 -11.94 5.92
CA VAL A 132 4.02 -12.17 4.48
C VAL A 132 5.28 -11.73 3.74
N LEU A 133 5.82 -12.61 2.89
CA LEU A 133 6.96 -12.37 2.02
C LEU A 133 6.54 -12.64 0.57
N ASP A 134 6.45 -11.59 -0.25
CA ASP A 134 6.27 -11.71 -1.70
C ASP A 134 7.64 -11.63 -2.37
N VAL A 135 8.14 -12.78 -2.79
CA VAL A 135 9.44 -12.87 -3.46
C VAL A 135 9.20 -12.88 -4.96
N GLY A 136 9.48 -11.75 -5.60
CA GLY A 136 9.42 -11.60 -7.05
C GLY A 136 10.74 -11.94 -7.72
N GLY A 137 10.84 -11.59 -9.01
CA GLY A 137 12.10 -11.67 -9.75
C GLY A 137 13.12 -10.62 -9.30
N THR A 138 12.71 -9.40 -8.97
CA THR A 138 13.66 -8.30 -8.66
C THR A 138 13.69 -7.91 -7.19
N THR A 139 12.55 -8.04 -6.51
CA THR A 139 12.33 -7.51 -5.17
C THR A 139 11.65 -8.53 -4.29
N THR A 140 11.82 -8.35 -2.99
CA THR A 140 11.03 -9.03 -1.96
C THR A 140 10.27 -7.97 -1.17
N ASP A 141 8.95 -8.08 -1.15
CA ASP A 141 8.06 -7.23 -0.38
C ASP A 141 7.64 -7.95 0.89
N MET A 142 7.64 -7.23 2.01
CA MET A 142 7.35 -7.76 3.34
C MET A 142 6.20 -7.00 3.97
N ALA A 143 5.32 -7.72 4.65
CA ALA A 143 4.26 -7.15 5.45
C ALA A 143 3.97 -8.03 6.67
N VAL A 144 3.33 -7.45 7.68
CA VAL A 144 2.76 -8.22 8.78
C VAL A 144 1.25 -8.13 8.72
N VAL A 145 0.59 -9.28 8.84
CA VAL A 145 -0.86 -9.41 8.95
C VAL A 145 -1.17 -10.03 10.31
N MET A 146 -2.13 -9.46 11.02
CA MET A 146 -2.55 -9.93 12.34
C MET A 146 -3.99 -10.41 12.28
N ASP A 147 -4.21 -11.71 12.39
CA ASP A 147 -5.55 -12.33 12.39
C ASP A 147 -6.41 -11.80 11.21
N GLY A 148 -5.86 -11.88 10.01
CA GLY A 148 -6.52 -11.38 8.79
C GLY A 148 -6.59 -9.86 8.64
N THR A 149 -5.96 -9.09 9.54
CA THR A 149 -5.93 -7.62 9.50
C THR A 149 -4.54 -7.09 9.13
N PRO A 150 -4.36 -6.46 7.95
CA PRO A 150 -3.12 -5.80 7.58
C PRO A 150 -2.80 -4.58 8.45
N LEU A 151 -1.51 -4.35 8.71
CA LEU A 151 -1.06 -3.14 9.39
C LEU A 151 -1.07 -1.92 8.45
N LEU A 152 -1.41 -0.76 8.99
CA LEU A 152 -1.37 0.52 8.27
C LEU A 152 -0.16 1.36 8.67
N LYS A 153 0.31 2.18 7.73
CA LYS A 153 1.37 3.17 7.98
C LYS A 153 0.79 4.42 8.62
N PRO A 154 1.18 4.78 9.86
CA PRO A 154 0.47 5.78 10.68
C PRO A 154 0.47 7.19 10.11
N LEU A 155 1.53 7.57 9.39
CA LEU A 155 1.73 8.93 8.89
C LEU A 155 1.64 9.02 7.37
N GLY A 156 1.27 7.94 6.69
CA GLY A 156 1.36 7.84 5.23
C GLY A 156 2.77 7.55 4.70
N ILE A 157 2.89 7.47 3.38
CA ILE A 157 4.10 7.04 2.69
C ILE A 157 5.07 8.18 2.36
N ARG A 158 6.28 7.81 1.94
CA ARG A 158 7.29 8.72 1.40
C ARG A 158 7.53 8.32 -0.06
N LEU A 159 7.38 9.27 -0.97
CA LEU A 159 7.64 9.09 -2.40
C LEU A 159 8.82 10.01 -2.77
N GLY A 160 10.00 9.44 -2.99
CA GLY A 160 11.23 10.22 -3.18
C GLY A 160 11.49 11.18 -2.00
N PRO A 161 11.63 12.51 -2.24
CA PRO A 161 11.80 13.49 -1.17
C PRO A 161 10.49 13.83 -0.43
N TYR A 162 9.33 13.44 -0.96
CA TYR A 162 8.03 13.89 -0.50
C TYR A 162 7.47 12.99 0.60
N ARG A 163 7.29 13.52 1.81
CA ARG A 163 6.48 12.87 2.87
C ARG A 163 5.02 13.21 2.61
N THR A 164 4.17 12.22 2.40
CA THR A 164 2.79 12.42 1.95
C THR A 164 1.78 12.08 3.07
N LEU A 165 0.50 12.36 2.83
CA LEU A 165 -0.66 11.89 3.60
C LEU A 165 -1.37 10.73 2.91
N ILE A 166 -0.73 10.06 1.94
CA ILE A 166 -1.32 8.91 1.25
C ILE A 166 -1.30 7.71 2.22
N ARG A 167 -2.49 7.22 2.55
CA ARG A 167 -2.70 6.01 3.36
C ARG A 167 -2.10 4.81 2.64
N SER A 168 -1.48 3.92 3.38
CA SER A 168 -0.86 2.72 2.82
C SER A 168 -0.74 1.63 3.87
N LEU A 169 -0.76 0.38 3.44
CA LEU A 169 -0.33 -0.75 4.24
C LEU A 169 1.14 -0.56 4.66
N LEU A 170 1.47 -1.07 5.84
CA LEU A 170 2.83 -1.04 6.34
C LEU A 170 3.63 -2.16 5.67
N THR A 171 4.30 -1.80 4.59
CA THR A 171 5.16 -2.71 3.83
C THR A 171 6.62 -2.26 3.85
N HIS A 172 7.52 -3.22 3.61
CA HIS A 172 8.93 -2.98 3.42
C HIS A 172 9.44 -3.77 2.21
N SER A 173 10.14 -3.09 1.30
CA SER A 173 10.67 -3.70 0.08
C SER A 173 12.19 -3.76 0.14
N MET A 174 12.77 -4.86 -0.34
CA MET A 174 14.19 -5.01 -0.58
C MET A 174 14.49 -5.42 -2.02
N GLY A 175 15.65 -5.03 -2.53
CA GLY A 175 16.12 -5.36 -3.89
C GLY A 175 16.73 -6.76 -4.01
N ILE A 176 16.07 -7.78 -3.48
CA ILE A 176 16.47 -9.19 -3.61
C ILE A 176 15.28 -9.98 -4.14
N GLY A 177 15.47 -10.72 -5.22
CA GLY A 177 14.49 -11.63 -5.82
C GLY A 177 15.17 -12.72 -6.64
N GLY A 178 14.39 -13.49 -7.40
CA GLY A 178 14.88 -14.63 -8.19
C GLY A 178 15.86 -14.28 -9.31
N ASP A 179 15.77 -13.08 -9.88
CA ASP A 179 16.60 -12.56 -10.98
C ASP A 179 17.69 -11.59 -10.49
N SER A 180 17.84 -11.40 -9.17
CA SER A 180 18.90 -10.56 -8.63
C SER A 180 20.28 -11.14 -8.97
N GLU A 181 21.23 -10.29 -9.35
CA GLU A 181 22.60 -10.73 -9.65
C GLU A 181 23.24 -11.36 -8.42
N VAL A 182 23.83 -12.54 -8.61
CA VAL A 182 24.70 -13.20 -7.64
C VAL A 182 26.15 -12.97 -8.03
N ARG A 183 26.97 -12.53 -7.08
CA ARG A 183 28.42 -12.35 -7.26
C ARG A 183 29.18 -12.84 -6.04
N MET A 184 30.43 -13.19 -6.23
CA MET A 184 31.37 -13.30 -5.11
C MET A 184 31.98 -11.95 -4.80
N ASP A 185 32.13 -11.63 -3.52
CA ASP A 185 32.96 -10.52 -3.06
C ASP A 185 34.44 -10.92 -2.98
N PRO A 186 35.38 -9.95 -2.84
CA PRO A 186 36.81 -10.26 -2.77
C PRO A 186 37.22 -11.15 -1.59
N LYS A 187 36.34 -11.37 -0.61
CA LYS A 187 36.56 -12.26 0.53
C LYS A 187 35.99 -13.67 0.29
N GLY A 188 35.48 -13.96 -0.91
CA GLY A 188 34.90 -15.25 -1.29
C GLY A 188 33.47 -15.46 -0.80
N ASN A 189 32.76 -14.43 -0.34
CA ASN A 189 31.37 -14.56 0.11
C ASN A 189 30.39 -14.24 -1.02
N LEU A 190 29.27 -14.95 -1.07
CA LEU A 190 28.19 -14.65 -1.99
C LEU A 190 27.47 -13.35 -1.60
N ARG A 191 27.15 -12.54 -2.61
CA ARG A 191 26.35 -11.32 -2.52
C ARG A 191 25.25 -11.38 -3.56
N ILE A 192 24.03 -11.07 -3.13
CA ILE A 192 22.84 -11.10 -3.98
C ILE A 192 22.25 -9.70 -4.06
N GLY A 193 21.98 -9.24 -5.28
CA GLY A 193 21.43 -7.91 -5.53
C GLY A 193 22.40 -6.77 -5.15
N PRO A 194 21.92 -5.52 -5.09
CA PRO A 194 20.55 -5.09 -5.38
C PRO A 194 20.24 -4.99 -6.89
N ILE A 195 21.23 -5.27 -7.75
CA ILE A 195 21.14 -5.06 -9.18
C ILE A 195 20.55 -6.29 -9.87
N ARG A 196 19.70 -6.07 -10.87
CA ARG A 196 19.25 -7.06 -11.84
C ARG A 196 19.92 -6.79 -13.18
N LYS A 197 20.67 -7.76 -13.72
CA LYS A 197 21.36 -7.66 -15.03
C LYS A 197 20.59 -8.37 -16.16
N GLY A 198 19.26 -8.35 -16.10
CA GLY A 198 18.39 -9.00 -17.08
C GLY A 198 17.79 -10.31 -16.55
N LYS A 199 17.51 -11.23 -17.48
CA LYS A 199 17.00 -12.57 -17.17
C LYS A 199 18.10 -13.49 -16.62
N PRO A 200 17.77 -14.63 -15.98
CA PRO A 200 18.73 -15.66 -15.57
C PRO A 200 19.57 -16.23 -16.72
N VAL A 201 20.76 -16.77 -16.43
CA VAL A 201 21.68 -17.38 -17.42
C VAL A 201 21.03 -18.56 -18.13
N ALA A 202 20.28 -19.39 -17.41
CA ALA A 202 19.50 -20.51 -17.96
C ALA A 202 18.53 -20.07 -19.07
N LEU A 203 18.14 -18.80 -19.07
CA LEU A 203 17.25 -18.19 -20.06
C LEU A 203 18.01 -17.34 -21.10
N GLY A 204 19.34 -17.41 -21.14
CA GLY A 204 20.20 -16.63 -22.04
C GLY A 204 20.57 -15.25 -21.48
N GLY A 205 20.58 -15.11 -20.15
CA GLY A 205 21.02 -13.91 -19.45
C GLY A 205 22.53 -13.81 -19.25
N PRO A 206 23.05 -12.64 -18.85
CA PRO A 206 24.48 -12.39 -18.78
C PRO A 206 25.12 -12.69 -17.41
N ALA A 207 24.33 -12.90 -16.34
CA ALA A 207 24.85 -13.03 -14.97
C ALA A 207 24.04 -14.04 -14.15
N PRO A 208 24.68 -14.83 -13.26
CA PRO A 208 24.00 -15.84 -12.46
C PRO A 208 23.00 -15.23 -11.47
N THR A 209 21.87 -15.91 -11.26
CA THR A 209 20.79 -15.48 -10.35
C THR A 209 20.35 -16.58 -9.38
N PRO A 210 19.57 -16.29 -8.32
CA PRO A 210 18.94 -17.32 -7.51
C PRO A 210 18.04 -18.28 -8.31
N THR A 211 17.39 -17.81 -9.37
CA THR A 211 16.65 -18.68 -10.30
C THR A 211 17.56 -19.67 -11.02
N ASP A 212 18.78 -19.27 -11.42
CA ASP A 212 19.76 -20.23 -11.94
C ASP A 212 20.15 -21.29 -10.89
N ALA A 213 20.25 -20.91 -9.61
CA ALA A 213 20.52 -21.86 -8.53
C ALA A 213 19.37 -22.87 -8.35
N MET A 214 18.11 -22.42 -8.41
CA MET A 214 16.93 -23.29 -8.37
C MET A 214 16.92 -24.27 -9.55
N ILE A 215 17.27 -23.80 -10.76
CA ILE A 215 17.32 -24.63 -11.97
C ILE A 215 18.47 -25.64 -11.89
N ALA A 216 19.65 -25.23 -11.41
CA ALA A 216 20.81 -26.14 -11.26
C ALA A 216 20.49 -27.31 -10.30
N LEU A 217 19.77 -27.02 -9.21
CA LEU A 217 19.32 -27.99 -8.21
C LEU A 217 18.07 -28.79 -8.62
N ASP A 218 17.54 -28.58 -9.84
CA ASP A 218 16.32 -29.25 -10.34
C ASP A 218 15.04 -28.89 -9.57
N LEU A 219 15.05 -27.78 -8.82
CA LEU A 219 13.89 -27.27 -8.07
C LEU A 219 12.91 -26.48 -8.97
N LEU A 220 13.36 -26.09 -10.16
CA LEU A 220 12.58 -25.35 -11.15
C LEU A 220 12.92 -25.81 -12.57
N THR A 221 11.92 -26.30 -13.31
CA THR A 221 12.08 -26.83 -14.66
C THR A 221 11.78 -25.76 -15.72
N VAL A 222 12.70 -24.81 -15.88
CA VAL A 222 12.62 -23.72 -16.87
C VAL A 222 14.00 -23.47 -17.48
N GLY A 223 14.07 -23.17 -18.78
CA GLY A 223 15.34 -22.84 -19.45
C GLY A 223 16.32 -24.00 -19.57
N HIS A 224 17.61 -23.68 -19.71
CA HIS A 224 18.68 -24.66 -19.92
C HIS A 224 19.43 -24.98 -18.62
N ARG A 225 19.15 -26.16 -18.04
CA ARG A 225 19.78 -26.61 -16.78
C ARG A 225 21.31 -26.65 -16.83
N ASN A 226 21.89 -27.11 -17.94
CA ASN A 226 23.35 -27.16 -18.09
C ASN A 226 23.99 -25.77 -18.06
N ALA A 227 23.31 -24.76 -18.61
CA ALA A 227 23.80 -23.38 -18.55
C ALA A 227 23.74 -22.82 -17.12
N ALA A 228 22.68 -23.15 -16.37
CA ALA A 228 22.55 -22.78 -14.96
C ALA A 228 23.65 -23.42 -14.10
N ALA A 229 23.88 -24.73 -14.27
CA ALA A 229 24.92 -25.47 -13.56
C ALA A 229 26.33 -24.92 -13.86
N ALA A 230 26.65 -24.69 -15.12
CA ALA A 230 27.94 -24.10 -15.52
C ALA A 230 28.14 -22.68 -14.96
N ALA A 231 27.07 -21.89 -14.85
CA ALA A 231 27.11 -20.56 -14.24
C ALA A 231 27.39 -20.65 -12.73
N MET A 232 26.74 -21.58 -12.03
CA MET A 232 26.97 -21.83 -10.59
C MET A 232 28.38 -22.37 -10.33
N GLU A 233 28.88 -23.28 -11.16
CA GLU A 233 30.26 -23.79 -11.05
C GLU A 233 31.29 -22.67 -11.23
N ARG A 234 31.13 -21.84 -12.28
CA ARG A 234 32.03 -20.70 -12.51
C ARG A 234 31.98 -19.69 -11.37
N LEU A 235 30.79 -19.43 -10.84
CA LEU A 235 30.61 -18.55 -9.70
C LEU A 235 31.33 -19.11 -8.46
N GLY A 236 31.21 -20.42 -8.21
CA GLY A 236 31.77 -21.16 -7.08
C GLY A 236 33.28 -21.42 -7.12
N ALA A 237 33.87 -21.42 -8.31
CA ALA A 237 35.26 -21.82 -8.54
C ALA A 237 36.29 -21.09 -7.65
N PRO A 238 36.21 -19.77 -7.40
CA PRO A 238 37.17 -19.09 -6.51
C PRO A 238 37.14 -19.58 -5.05
N ALA A 239 36.03 -20.19 -4.62
CA ALA A 239 35.87 -20.77 -3.28
C ALA A 239 36.03 -22.30 -3.27
N GLY A 240 36.34 -22.91 -4.41
CA GLY A 240 36.47 -24.38 -4.56
C GLY A 240 35.13 -25.12 -4.45
N TRP A 241 34.00 -24.47 -4.76
CA TRP A 241 32.68 -25.10 -4.72
C TRP A 241 32.26 -25.63 -6.09
N ASP A 242 31.61 -26.78 -6.09
CA ASP A 242 30.92 -27.29 -7.28
C ASP A 242 29.61 -26.53 -7.54
N ALA A 243 28.96 -26.85 -8.67
CA ALA A 243 27.70 -26.20 -9.07
C ALA A 243 26.59 -26.37 -8.02
N ALA A 244 26.42 -27.58 -7.47
CA ALA A 244 25.37 -27.89 -6.51
C ALA A 244 25.57 -27.17 -5.18
N THR A 245 26.79 -27.18 -4.65
CA THR A 245 27.16 -26.45 -3.42
C THR A 245 26.98 -24.95 -3.60
N THR A 246 27.36 -24.40 -4.74
CA THR A 246 27.19 -22.97 -5.02
C THR A 246 25.73 -22.58 -5.14
N ALA A 247 24.91 -23.42 -5.78
CA ALA A 247 23.48 -23.20 -5.89
C ALA A 247 22.79 -23.26 -4.51
N GLU A 248 23.10 -24.27 -3.69
CA GLU A 248 22.57 -24.40 -2.33
C GLU A 248 22.93 -23.18 -1.46
N ARG A 249 24.21 -22.78 -1.48
CA ARG A 249 24.69 -21.59 -0.76
C ARG A 249 24.05 -20.31 -1.27
N THR A 250 23.73 -20.21 -2.56
CA THR A 250 23.03 -19.05 -3.13
C THR A 250 21.63 -18.93 -2.55
N LEU A 251 20.85 -20.02 -2.50
CA LEU A 251 19.51 -20.00 -1.92
C LEU A 251 19.53 -19.76 -0.41
N GLN A 252 20.50 -20.35 0.29
CA GLN A 252 20.72 -20.07 1.72
C GLN A 252 21.06 -18.59 1.95
N THR A 253 21.98 -18.01 1.18
CA THR A 253 22.38 -16.60 1.29
C THR A 253 21.19 -15.67 1.01
N MET A 254 20.36 -16.00 0.02
CA MET A 254 19.13 -15.25 -0.28
C MET A 254 18.16 -15.27 0.91
N ALA A 255 17.91 -16.46 1.45
CA ALA A 255 17.05 -16.64 2.61
C ALA A 255 17.57 -15.89 3.84
N GLU A 256 18.86 -15.97 4.14
CA GLU A 256 19.47 -15.26 5.26
C GLU A 256 19.36 -13.74 5.10
N ALA A 257 19.56 -13.21 3.89
CA ALA A 257 19.42 -11.79 3.62
C ALA A 257 17.97 -11.30 3.80
N ILE A 258 17.00 -12.04 3.26
CA ILE A 258 15.56 -11.76 3.45
C ILE A 258 15.20 -11.83 4.93
N ALA A 259 15.65 -12.86 5.63
CA ALA A 259 15.38 -13.06 7.06
C ALA A 259 15.98 -11.94 7.93
N ALA A 260 17.19 -11.49 7.64
CA ALA A 260 17.83 -10.38 8.35
C ALA A 260 17.02 -9.08 8.21
N SER A 261 16.55 -8.78 7.00
CA SER A 261 15.72 -7.59 6.78
C SER A 261 14.31 -7.73 7.35
N ALA A 262 13.73 -8.92 7.34
CA ALA A 262 12.44 -9.18 8.00
C ALA A 262 12.56 -8.95 9.52
N LYS A 263 13.63 -9.46 10.15
CA LYS A 263 13.93 -9.21 11.58
C LYS A 263 14.09 -7.71 11.85
N ALA A 264 14.81 -6.98 11.00
CA ALA A 264 14.97 -5.53 11.11
C ALA A 264 13.64 -4.76 10.92
N PHE A 265 12.79 -5.23 10.00
CA PHE A 265 11.46 -4.67 9.77
C PHE A 265 10.56 -4.85 10.99
N ILE A 266 10.47 -6.06 11.55
CA ILE A 266 9.72 -6.36 12.77
C ILE A 266 10.25 -5.54 13.95
N TYR A 267 11.58 -5.41 14.08
CA TYR A 267 12.19 -4.55 15.09
C TYR A 267 11.75 -3.08 14.92
N ASN A 268 11.74 -2.55 13.69
CA ASN A 268 11.30 -1.18 13.43
C ASN A 268 9.83 -0.96 13.80
N ILE A 269 8.97 -1.92 13.48
CA ILE A 269 7.55 -1.89 13.85
C ILE A 269 7.43 -1.78 15.37
N ASN A 270 8.09 -2.68 16.12
CA ASN A 270 8.03 -2.73 17.59
C ASN A 270 8.74 -1.56 18.30
N SER A 271 9.66 -0.87 17.63
CA SER A 271 10.37 0.30 18.18
C SER A 271 9.55 1.59 18.16
N ARG A 272 8.39 1.56 17.50
CA ARG A 272 7.44 2.66 17.41
C ARG A 272 6.15 2.21 18.06
N PRO A 273 5.36 3.11 18.67
CA PRO A 273 4.00 2.77 19.04
C PRO A 273 3.30 2.26 17.78
N VAL A 274 2.92 0.98 17.78
CA VAL A 274 2.24 0.36 16.65
C VAL A 274 0.83 0.92 16.65
N TYR A 275 0.50 1.70 15.63
CA TYR A 275 -0.87 2.18 15.44
C TYR A 275 -1.62 1.11 14.66
N THR A 276 -2.21 0.15 15.36
CA THR A 276 -3.22 -0.72 14.77
C THR A 276 -4.60 -0.09 14.98
N ILE A 277 -5.52 -0.39 14.07
CA ILE A 277 -6.91 0.10 14.15
C ILE A 277 -7.62 -0.39 15.41
N HIS A 278 -7.14 -1.50 15.99
CA HIS A 278 -7.68 -2.11 17.20
C HIS A 278 -6.89 -1.78 18.47
N GLU A 279 -5.66 -1.26 18.39
CA GLU A 279 -4.74 -1.21 19.55
C GLU A 279 -4.15 0.19 19.77
N VAL A 280 -5.03 1.17 19.96
CA VAL A 280 -4.67 2.39 20.71
C VAL A 280 -4.46 2.08 22.22
N LEU A 281 -4.54 0.82 22.66
CA LEU A 281 -4.65 0.48 24.10
C LEU A 281 -3.86 -0.75 24.61
N ALA A 282 -2.90 -1.30 23.87
CA ALA A 282 -1.99 -2.30 24.45
C ALA A 282 -0.58 -2.15 23.89
N ASP A 283 0.43 -2.18 24.76
CA ASP A 283 1.87 -2.33 24.44
C ASP A 283 2.17 -3.68 23.78
N ARG A 284 1.36 -4.07 22.78
CA ARG A 284 1.46 -5.36 22.12
C ARG A 284 2.63 -5.33 21.16
N ARG A 285 3.64 -6.16 21.45
CA ARG A 285 4.75 -6.41 20.55
C ARG A 285 4.31 -7.42 19.49
N ILE A 286 4.53 -7.06 18.23
CA ILE A 286 4.33 -7.94 17.08
C ILE A 286 5.44 -9.01 17.10
N LYS A 287 5.02 -10.27 17.15
CA LYS A 287 5.89 -11.44 17.11
C LYS A 287 5.25 -12.50 16.20
N PRO A 288 5.55 -12.46 14.88
CA PRO A 288 4.99 -13.41 13.94
C PRO A 288 5.25 -14.85 14.35
N GLY A 289 4.20 -15.65 14.38
CA GLY A 289 4.25 -17.09 14.68
C GLY A 289 4.44 -17.95 13.43
N SER A 290 4.29 -17.36 12.25
CA SER A 290 4.44 -18.07 10.98
C SER A 290 4.86 -17.13 9.84
N VAL A 291 5.32 -17.73 8.75
CA VAL A 291 5.72 -17.06 7.51
C VAL A 291 4.86 -17.58 6.37
N LEU A 292 4.31 -16.67 5.57
CA LEU A 292 3.65 -16.97 4.32
C LEU A 292 4.50 -16.43 3.18
N VAL A 293 4.95 -17.32 2.30
CA VAL A 293 5.72 -16.96 1.11
C VAL A 293 4.81 -17.01 -0.11
N ILE A 294 4.81 -15.94 -0.90
CA ILE A 294 4.12 -15.82 -2.19
C ILE A 294 5.11 -15.32 -3.25
N GLY A 295 4.66 -15.27 -4.50
CA GLY A 295 5.51 -14.94 -5.65
C GLY A 295 6.14 -16.18 -6.28
N GLY A 296 6.74 -16.00 -7.46
CA GLY A 296 7.19 -17.10 -8.33
C GLY A 296 8.03 -18.21 -7.66
N PRO A 297 9.07 -17.91 -6.87
CA PRO A 297 9.94 -18.90 -6.27
C PRO A 297 9.45 -19.42 -4.91
N ALA A 298 8.22 -19.11 -4.49
CA ALA A 298 7.75 -19.40 -3.14
C ALA A 298 7.95 -20.86 -2.67
N PRO A 299 7.58 -21.90 -3.46
CA PRO A 299 7.81 -23.29 -3.06
C PRO A 299 9.29 -23.63 -2.89
N GLN A 300 10.15 -23.07 -3.75
CA GLN A 300 11.58 -23.35 -3.77
C GLN A 300 12.30 -22.72 -2.57
N ILE A 301 11.84 -21.56 -2.10
CA ILE A 301 12.51 -20.84 -1.01
C ILE A 301 11.88 -21.07 0.37
N ALA A 302 10.65 -21.58 0.46
CA ALA A 302 9.93 -21.67 1.73
C ALA A 302 10.71 -22.47 2.80
N GLY A 303 11.34 -23.59 2.42
CA GLY A 303 12.16 -24.39 3.34
C GLY A 303 13.43 -23.68 3.81
N TYR A 304 14.08 -22.89 2.94
CA TYR A 304 15.22 -22.06 3.34
C TYR A 304 14.77 -20.94 4.28
N MET A 305 13.58 -20.38 4.05
CA MET A 305 13.01 -19.33 4.89
C MET A 305 12.65 -19.83 6.27
N GLU A 306 12.07 -21.02 6.37
CA GLU A 306 11.81 -21.68 7.65
C GLU A 306 13.09 -21.83 8.48
N LYS A 307 14.17 -22.32 7.87
CA LYS A 307 15.48 -22.45 8.53
C LYS A 307 16.06 -21.09 8.97
N ALA A 308 16.02 -20.08 8.09
CA ALA A 308 16.64 -18.78 8.36
C ALA A 308 15.89 -17.92 9.40
N LEU A 309 14.56 -18.06 9.45
CA LEU A 309 13.70 -17.34 10.40
C LEU A 309 13.43 -18.14 11.68
N GLY A 310 13.54 -19.47 11.65
CA GLY A 310 13.14 -20.33 12.75
C GLY A 310 11.63 -20.33 12.99
N LEU A 311 10.85 -20.09 11.94
CA LEU A 311 9.39 -19.98 11.97
C LEU A 311 8.77 -20.90 10.91
N PRO A 312 7.65 -21.58 11.20
CA PRO A 312 6.93 -22.37 10.21
C PRO A 312 6.63 -21.55 8.95
N SER A 313 7.09 -22.04 7.80
CA SER A 313 6.94 -21.34 6.52
C SER A 313 6.03 -22.13 5.58
N ARG A 314 5.04 -21.45 4.99
CA ARG A 314 4.08 -22.05 4.06
C ARG A 314 3.88 -21.18 2.82
N PHE A 315 3.27 -21.75 1.79
CA PHE A 315 2.85 -21.04 0.58
C PHE A 315 1.46 -21.56 0.14
N PRO A 316 0.58 -20.69 -0.39
CA PRO A 316 -0.76 -21.10 -0.80
C PRO A 316 -0.77 -21.69 -2.21
N ARG A 317 -1.83 -22.42 -2.61
CA ARG A 317 -1.93 -23.09 -3.93
C ARG A 317 -1.63 -22.15 -5.12
N HIS A 318 -2.12 -20.92 -5.09
CA HIS A 318 -1.98 -19.94 -6.18
C HIS A 318 -0.89 -18.88 -5.90
N TYR A 319 0.17 -19.26 -5.18
CA TYR A 319 1.27 -18.38 -4.77
C TYR A 319 1.82 -17.47 -5.89
N GLY A 320 1.93 -17.98 -7.12
CA GLY A 320 2.57 -17.27 -8.24
C GLY A 320 1.72 -16.15 -8.84
N VAL A 321 0.42 -16.09 -8.53
CA VAL A 321 -0.52 -15.08 -9.04
C VAL A 321 -1.23 -14.32 -7.91
N ALA A 322 -0.71 -14.41 -6.67
CA ALA A 322 -1.32 -13.82 -5.49
C ALA A 322 -1.65 -12.33 -5.66
N ASN A 323 -0.76 -11.55 -6.29
CA ASN A 323 -0.97 -10.11 -6.48
C ASN A 323 -2.18 -9.82 -7.40
N ALA A 324 -2.37 -10.62 -8.45
CA ALA A 324 -3.51 -10.49 -9.34
C ALA A 324 -4.82 -10.86 -8.62
N VAL A 325 -4.80 -11.94 -7.83
CA VAL A 325 -5.94 -12.33 -6.98
C VAL A 325 -6.28 -11.21 -6.02
N GLY A 326 -5.29 -10.71 -5.27
CA GLY A 326 -5.46 -9.63 -4.30
C GLY A 326 -6.04 -8.35 -4.91
N ALA A 327 -5.58 -7.96 -6.10
CA ALA A 327 -6.14 -6.82 -6.82
C ALA A 327 -7.59 -7.05 -7.27
N ALA A 328 -7.94 -8.27 -7.66
CA ALA A 328 -9.28 -8.62 -8.14
C ALA A 328 -10.32 -8.69 -7.00
N VAL A 329 -9.92 -9.14 -5.81
CA VAL A 329 -10.86 -9.39 -4.70
C VAL A 329 -10.83 -8.31 -3.62
N ALA A 330 -9.96 -7.31 -3.73
CA ALA A 330 -9.90 -6.19 -2.80
C ALA A 330 -11.13 -5.29 -2.94
N ARG A 331 -11.75 -4.96 -1.80
CA ARG A 331 -12.92 -4.07 -1.76
C ARG A 331 -12.52 -2.59 -1.80
N VAL A 332 -13.49 -1.74 -2.11
CA VAL A 332 -13.32 -0.29 -2.05
C VAL A 332 -13.07 0.16 -0.61
N THR A 333 -12.10 1.06 -0.43
CA THR A 333 -11.81 1.68 0.89
C THR A 333 -11.95 3.19 0.80
N SER A 334 -12.53 3.79 1.84
CA SER A 334 -12.63 5.23 2.00
C SER A 334 -12.44 5.62 3.46
N GLU A 335 -12.09 6.88 3.72
CA GLU A 335 -11.96 7.43 5.07
C GLU A 335 -12.39 8.89 5.05
N ILE A 336 -13.04 9.30 6.14
CA ILE A 336 -13.42 10.69 6.38
C ILE A 336 -12.94 11.15 7.76
N THR A 337 -12.69 12.44 7.88
CA THR A 337 -12.44 13.11 9.14
C THR A 337 -13.50 14.18 9.35
N LEU A 338 -14.32 14.01 10.38
CA LEU A 338 -15.32 14.99 10.78
C LEU A 338 -14.80 15.82 11.95
N GLN A 339 -14.91 17.14 11.82
CA GLN A 339 -14.65 18.11 12.88
C GLN A 339 -15.86 19.01 13.06
N ALA A 340 -16.50 18.93 14.22
CA ALA A 340 -17.60 19.79 14.62
C ALA A 340 -17.17 20.72 15.75
N ASP A 341 -17.57 21.98 15.64
CA ASP A 341 -17.39 23.01 16.67
C ASP A 341 -18.74 23.65 16.94
N THR A 342 -19.35 23.30 18.06
CA THR A 342 -20.71 23.76 18.42
C THR A 342 -20.74 25.21 18.88
N GLN A 343 -19.59 25.78 19.28
CA GLN A 343 -19.51 27.22 19.57
C GLN A 343 -19.45 28.03 18.27
N ARG A 344 -18.73 27.52 17.26
CA ARG A 344 -18.72 28.11 15.90
C ARG A 344 -20.01 27.81 15.14
N GLY A 345 -20.77 26.80 15.55
CA GLY A 345 -22.01 26.36 14.90
C GLY A 345 -21.75 25.71 13.54
N SER A 346 -20.63 24.99 13.37
CA SER A 346 -20.29 24.37 12.08
C SER A 346 -19.67 22.98 12.23
N VAL A 347 -19.91 22.11 11.26
CA VAL A 347 -19.19 20.85 11.05
C VAL A 347 -18.54 20.82 9.67
N VAL A 348 -17.34 20.25 9.59
CA VAL A 348 -16.57 20.11 8.34
C VAL A 348 -16.11 18.67 8.17
N ILE A 349 -16.28 18.13 6.95
CA ILE A 349 -15.73 16.85 6.50
C ILE A 349 -14.96 17.12 5.20
N PRO A 350 -13.65 17.44 5.27
CA PRO A 350 -12.89 17.93 4.13
C PRO A 350 -12.81 16.94 2.97
N GLU A 351 -12.70 15.64 3.25
CA GLU A 351 -12.57 14.61 2.23
C GLU A 351 -13.87 14.41 1.42
N ALA A 352 -15.02 14.79 1.99
CA ALA A 352 -16.34 14.64 1.39
C ALA A 352 -16.96 15.99 0.96
N ASP A 353 -16.20 17.08 1.00
CA ASP A 353 -16.66 18.44 0.71
C ASP A 353 -17.92 18.85 1.49
N VAL A 354 -18.03 18.43 2.75
CA VAL A 354 -19.15 18.82 3.61
C VAL A 354 -18.71 19.96 4.51
N GLU A 355 -19.45 21.06 4.44
CA GLU A 355 -19.43 22.14 5.43
C GLU A 355 -20.89 22.55 5.65
N GLN A 356 -21.38 22.43 6.88
CA GLN A 356 -22.76 22.77 7.21
C GLN A 356 -22.86 23.39 8.60
N ALA A 357 -23.91 24.17 8.81
CA ALA A 357 -24.27 24.69 10.12
C ALA A 357 -24.71 23.54 11.04
N ILE A 358 -24.42 23.66 12.32
CA ILE A 358 -24.90 22.76 13.38
C ILE A 358 -25.32 23.59 14.59
N ASP A 359 -26.24 23.03 15.37
CA ASP A 359 -26.74 23.62 16.59
C ASP A 359 -25.81 23.41 17.79
N GLN A 360 -26.08 24.11 18.89
CA GLN A 360 -25.24 24.04 20.10
C GLN A 360 -25.33 22.70 20.83
N ASP A 361 -26.44 21.99 20.68
CA ASP A 361 -26.73 20.67 21.22
C ASP A 361 -26.10 19.53 20.40
N PHE A 362 -25.49 19.85 19.24
CA PHE A 362 -24.87 18.85 18.37
C PHE A 362 -23.92 17.92 19.13
N ASP A 363 -24.19 16.63 19.06
CA ASP A 363 -23.51 15.62 19.85
C ASP A 363 -22.76 14.57 19.01
N MET A 364 -22.22 13.58 19.70
CA MET A 364 -21.40 12.54 19.09
C MET A 364 -22.24 11.53 18.30
N GLU A 365 -23.50 11.29 18.67
CA GLU A 365 -24.37 10.38 17.92
C GLU A 365 -24.76 11.00 16.58
N GLN A 366 -25.12 12.28 16.59
CA GLN A 366 -25.36 13.05 15.37
C GLN A 366 -24.11 13.15 14.50
N ALA A 367 -22.92 13.33 15.10
CA ALA A 367 -21.65 13.28 14.37
C ALA A 367 -21.40 11.93 13.70
N ILE A 368 -21.70 10.82 14.39
CA ILE A 368 -21.58 9.47 13.84
C ILE A 368 -22.56 9.26 12.68
N ALA A 369 -23.82 9.68 12.83
CA ALA A 369 -24.82 9.58 11.78
C ALA A 369 -24.40 10.38 10.53
N LEU A 370 -24.03 11.65 10.70
CA LEU A 370 -23.56 12.51 9.61
C LEU A 370 -22.31 11.94 8.94
N GLY A 371 -21.33 11.50 9.74
CA GLY A 371 -20.11 10.89 9.24
C GLY A 371 -20.37 9.63 8.43
N ARG A 372 -21.28 8.75 8.89
CA ARG A 372 -21.68 7.54 8.16
C ARG A 372 -22.31 7.88 6.81
N THR A 373 -23.24 8.82 6.78
CA THR A 373 -23.87 9.27 5.52
C THR A 373 -22.85 9.83 4.55
N ALA A 374 -21.95 10.69 5.01
CA ALA A 374 -20.89 11.26 4.18
C ALA A 374 -19.91 10.19 3.66
N LEU A 375 -19.52 9.22 4.51
CA LEU A 375 -18.65 8.12 4.13
C LEU A 375 -19.30 7.22 3.08
N CYS A 376 -20.57 6.85 3.26
CA CYS A 376 -21.30 6.00 2.30
C CYS A 376 -21.44 6.70 0.94
N ARG A 377 -21.80 7.99 0.92
CA ARG A 377 -21.86 8.79 -0.31
C ARG A 377 -20.51 8.80 -1.02
N GLN A 378 -19.45 9.14 -0.30
CA GLN A 378 -18.09 9.19 -0.86
C GLN A 378 -17.63 7.80 -1.35
N ALA A 379 -17.95 6.73 -0.62
CA ALA A 379 -17.62 5.37 -1.02
C ALA A 379 -18.35 4.96 -2.30
N ALA A 380 -19.65 5.26 -2.42
CA ALA A 380 -20.43 5.03 -3.63
C ALA A 380 -19.87 5.81 -4.83
N GLU A 381 -19.46 7.07 -4.61
CA GLU A 381 -18.84 7.90 -5.66
C GLU A 381 -17.54 7.31 -6.21
N ILE A 382 -16.81 6.50 -5.44
CA ILE A 382 -15.57 5.80 -5.85
C ILE A 382 -15.80 4.32 -6.19
N GLY A 383 -17.06 3.90 -6.33
CA GLY A 383 -17.47 2.59 -6.83
C GLY A 383 -17.75 1.52 -5.76
N ALA A 384 -17.98 1.88 -4.50
CA ALA A 384 -18.41 0.90 -3.50
C ALA A 384 -19.86 0.45 -3.74
N HIS A 385 -20.14 -0.85 -3.55
CA HIS A 385 -21.50 -1.37 -3.49
C HIS A 385 -22.09 -1.14 -2.08
N GLU A 386 -23.37 -0.79 -1.99
CA GLU A 386 -24.02 -0.41 -0.71
C GLU A 386 -24.11 -1.57 0.30
N ASN A 387 -24.14 -2.82 -0.16
CA ASN A 387 -24.28 -3.98 0.69
C ASN A 387 -22.95 -4.34 1.39
N GLY A 388 -22.94 -4.36 2.72
CA GLY A 388 -21.87 -4.95 3.51
C GLY A 388 -20.65 -4.05 3.80
N LEU A 389 -20.81 -2.72 3.74
CA LEU A 389 -19.74 -1.78 4.11
C LEU A 389 -19.33 -1.94 5.59
N GLN A 390 -18.17 -2.55 5.82
CA GLN A 390 -17.57 -2.64 7.15
C GLN A 390 -16.96 -1.30 7.56
N ILE A 391 -17.79 -0.45 8.17
CA ILE A 391 -17.39 0.86 8.69
C ILE A 391 -16.78 0.69 10.09
N CYS A 392 -15.56 1.20 10.26
CA CYS A 392 -14.87 1.26 11.54
C CYS A 392 -14.67 2.72 11.96
N ILE A 393 -14.84 3.01 13.25
CA ILE A 393 -14.48 4.31 13.85
C ILE A 393 -13.08 4.17 14.45
N THR A 394 -12.14 4.94 13.94
CA THR A 394 -10.72 4.87 14.33
C THR A 394 -10.33 5.96 15.33
N GLU A 395 -11.09 7.05 15.38
CA GLU A 395 -10.89 8.14 16.33
C GLU A 395 -12.26 8.67 16.76
N LYS A 396 -12.48 8.81 18.07
CA LYS A 396 -13.71 9.37 18.64
C LYS A 396 -13.33 10.23 19.85
N GLN A 397 -13.40 11.53 19.71
CA GLN A 397 -13.05 12.48 20.76
C GLN A 397 -14.07 13.60 20.89
N MET A 398 -14.34 14.02 22.12
CA MET A 398 -15.20 15.14 22.42
C MET A 398 -14.57 15.97 23.54
N PHE A 399 -14.39 17.26 23.29
CA PHE A 399 -13.80 18.20 24.24
C PHE A 399 -14.80 19.29 24.58
N ALA A 400 -14.97 19.61 25.87
CA ALA A 400 -15.70 20.79 26.28
C ALA A 400 -14.84 22.04 26.01
N MET A 401 -15.43 23.07 25.40
CA MET A 401 -14.79 24.36 25.22
C MET A 401 -15.12 25.23 26.43
N ILE A 402 -14.08 25.82 27.05
CA ILE A 402 -14.20 26.68 28.23
C ILE A 402 -13.70 28.08 27.88
N ARG A 403 -14.49 29.11 28.15
CA ARG A 403 -14.06 30.52 28.15
C ARG A 403 -14.54 31.19 29.42
N GLY A 404 -13.66 31.95 30.07
CA GLY A 404 -14.02 32.68 31.29
C GLY A 404 -14.63 31.79 32.38
N TYR A 405 -14.11 30.57 32.55
CA TYR A 405 -14.60 29.55 33.49
C TYR A 405 -15.99 28.94 33.20
N ALA A 406 -16.64 29.33 32.09
CA ALA A 406 -17.91 28.77 31.66
C ALA A 406 -17.74 27.89 30.41
N ARG A 407 -18.55 26.82 30.31
CA ARG A 407 -18.62 25.98 29.12
C ARG A 407 -19.34 26.74 28.00
N THR A 408 -18.68 26.96 26.88
CA THR A 408 -19.22 27.72 25.74
C THR A 408 -19.57 26.85 24.53
N GLY A 409 -19.17 25.58 24.52
CA GLY A 409 -19.46 24.66 23.43
C GLY A 409 -18.71 23.34 23.55
N ARG A 410 -18.67 22.60 22.43
CA ARG A 410 -18.00 21.30 22.32
C ARG A 410 -17.23 21.24 21.00
N ASN A 411 -16.04 20.65 21.04
CA ASN A 411 -15.29 20.26 19.85
C ASN A 411 -15.41 18.74 19.72
N ILE A 412 -16.00 18.28 18.64
CA ILE A 412 -16.20 16.86 18.35
C ILE A 412 -15.30 16.48 17.17
N ARG A 413 -14.51 15.43 17.36
CA ARG A 413 -13.62 14.89 16.32
C ARG A 413 -13.92 13.42 16.14
N LEU A 414 -14.09 13.05 14.89
CA LEU A 414 -14.46 11.71 14.52
C LEU A 414 -13.71 11.33 13.25
N ARG A 415 -13.05 10.18 13.27
CA ARG A 415 -12.49 9.55 12.07
C ARG A 415 -13.13 8.20 11.90
N MET A 416 -13.61 7.93 10.70
CA MET A 416 -14.17 6.64 10.32
C MET A 416 -13.85 6.30 8.89
N GLY A 417 -13.85 5.01 8.57
CA GLY A 417 -13.57 4.56 7.23
C GLY A 417 -13.99 3.13 6.98
N ILE A 418 -13.95 2.75 5.71
CA ILE A 418 -14.07 1.38 5.24
C ILE A 418 -12.67 0.79 5.22
N MET A 419 -12.46 -0.22 6.05
CA MET A 419 -11.14 -0.84 6.23
C MET A 419 -10.74 -1.68 5.02
N PRO A 420 -9.45 -1.87 4.73
CA PRO A 420 -9.03 -2.83 3.71
C PRO A 420 -9.56 -4.22 4.07
N GLY A 421 -9.85 -5.00 3.04
CA GLY A 421 -10.48 -6.30 3.17
C GLY A 421 -10.91 -6.82 1.82
N LEU A 422 -11.45 -8.02 1.82
CA LEU A 422 -11.92 -8.69 0.62
C LEU A 422 -13.40 -8.39 0.37
N ILE A 423 -13.84 -8.49 -0.88
CA ILE A 423 -15.25 -8.41 -1.27
C ILE A 423 -16.01 -9.57 -0.57
N PRO A 424 -17.13 -9.31 0.13
CA PRO A 424 -17.90 -10.38 0.76
C PRO A 424 -18.35 -11.44 -0.24
N GLY A 425 -18.17 -12.72 0.09
CA GLY A 425 -18.61 -13.83 -0.77
C GLY A 425 -17.80 -14.03 -2.04
N TRP A 426 -16.61 -13.41 -2.18
CA TRP A 426 -15.77 -13.54 -3.37
C TRP A 426 -15.37 -15.00 -3.71
N GLU A 427 -15.40 -15.90 -2.72
CA GLU A 427 -15.14 -17.34 -2.88
C GLU A 427 -16.27 -18.08 -3.62
N ILE A 428 -17.48 -17.51 -3.57
CA ILE A 428 -18.66 -18.01 -4.26
C ILE A 428 -18.67 -17.32 -5.62
N GLY A 429 -17.89 -17.84 -6.57
CA GLY A 429 -17.76 -17.26 -7.92
C GLY A 429 -19.12 -16.92 -8.55
N GLY A 430 -19.20 -15.74 -9.16
CA GLY A 430 -20.33 -15.31 -9.99
C GLY A 430 -20.35 -15.97 -11.36
#